data_AF-A0A0F9ATT5-F1
#
_entry.id   AF-A0A0F9ATT5-F1
#
_cell.length_a   1.000
_cell.length_b   1.000
_cell.length_c   1.000
_cell.angle_alpha   90.00
_cell.angle_beta   90.00
_cell.angle_gamma   90.00
#
_symmetry.space_group_name_H-M   'P 1'
#
loop_
_entity.id
_entity.type
_entity.pdbx_description
1 polymer ?
#
loop_
_entity_poly.entity_id
_entity_poly.type
_entity_poly.pdbx_seq_one_letter_code
_entity_poly.pdbx_strand_id
1 'polypeptide(L)'
;MRDGVLFSCASNIARLRGQLGRGGIMHKGFAGRHEDWRLLTGQGSYLGDTLEADTWHAGFVRAPVQSGRLVALDTRAAAALPGVAAILTADDLAADGIG
;
A
#
# COMPACT_ATOMS: atom_id res chain seq x y z
N MET A 1 -2.84 2.86 -30.72
CA MET A 1 -3.04 4.14 -30.00
C MET A 1 -4.45 4.10 -29.41
N ARG A 2 -4.53 4.10 -28.06
CA ARG A 2 -5.69 4.38 -27.17
C ARG A 2 -7.05 3.78 -27.54
N ASP A 3 -7.47 2.79 -26.74
CA ASP A 3 -8.85 2.40 -26.32
C ASP A 3 -8.69 1.06 -25.55
N GLY A 4 -9.13 0.76 -24.34
CA GLY A 4 -9.86 1.46 -23.29
C GLY A 4 -10.27 0.40 -22.25
N VAL A 5 -9.69 0.41 -21.04
CA VAL A 5 -10.36 -0.02 -19.80
C VAL A 5 -9.86 0.91 -18.70
N LEU A 6 -10.60 1.98 -18.50
CA LEU A 6 -10.46 2.89 -17.37
C LEU A 6 -10.83 2.14 -16.08
N PHE A 7 -9.86 1.73 -15.28
CA PHE A 7 -10.04 1.78 -13.82
C PHE A 7 -9.69 3.19 -13.37
N SER A 8 -10.58 4.13 -13.71
CA SER A 8 -10.62 5.40 -13.01
C SER A 8 -11.10 5.09 -11.59
N CYS A 9 -10.17 5.07 -10.64
CA CYS A 9 -10.50 5.37 -9.26
C CYS A 9 -10.95 6.84 -9.27
N ALA A 10 -12.21 7.06 -9.65
CA ALA A 10 -12.87 8.34 -9.53
C ALA A 10 -13.03 8.58 -8.02
N SER A 11 -11.97 9.13 -7.42
CA SER A 11 -12.00 9.78 -6.14
C SER A 11 -12.88 11.01 -6.29
N ASN A 12 -14.19 10.79 -6.19
CA ASN A 12 -15.18 11.85 -6.15
C ASN A 12 -16.26 11.49 -5.14
N ILE A 13 -15.87 11.37 -3.87
CA ILE A 13 -16.73 11.82 -2.79
C ILE A 13 -16.24 13.21 -2.42
N ALA A 14 -16.75 14.15 -3.19
CA ALA A 14 -16.74 15.56 -2.87
C ALA A 14 -17.22 15.76 -1.44
N ARG A 15 -16.26 16.02 -0.55
CA ARG A 15 -16.18 17.25 0.26
C ARG A 15 -17.53 17.92 0.56
N LEU A 16 -18.37 17.27 1.35
CA LEU A 16 -19.36 17.99 2.14
C LEU A 16 -18.61 18.68 3.28
N ARG A 17 -18.36 19.97 3.07
CA ARG A 17 -18.04 20.93 4.12
C ARG A 17 -19.17 20.91 5.15
N GLY A 18 -19.04 20.05 6.17
CA GLY A 18 -19.67 20.21 7.46
C GLY A 18 -18.64 20.83 8.40
N GLN A 19 -18.86 22.08 8.78
CA GLN A 19 -18.07 22.77 9.80
C GLN A 19 -18.08 21.95 11.09
N LEU A 20 -16.96 21.31 11.44
CA LEU A 20 -16.70 20.87 12.80
C LEU A 20 -15.36 21.45 13.23
N GLY A 21 -15.40 22.10 14.38
CA GLY A 21 -14.52 23.16 14.79
C GLY A 21 -13.04 22.81 14.78
N ARG A 22 -12.23 23.79 14.35
CA ARG A 22 -10.87 23.96 14.84
C ARG A 22 -10.93 24.10 16.36
N GLY A 23 -10.47 23.08 17.08
CA GLY A 23 -10.50 23.04 18.53
C GLY A 23 -11.13 21.73 18.99
N GLY A 24 -10.31 20.67 19.04
CA GLY A 24 -10.73 19.37 19.51
C GLY A 24 -11.30 19.48 20.93
N ILE A 25 -12.61 19.30 21.04
CA ILE A 25 -13.25 19.03 22.32
C ILE A 25 -12.66 17.68 22.75
N MET A 26 -11.70 17.72 23.68
CA MET A 26 -11.49 16.58 24.57
C MET A 26 -12.88 16.27 25.12
N HIS A 27 -13.50 15.15 24.73
CA HIS A 27 -14.79 14.73 25.27
C HIS A 27 -14.58 14.47 26.75
N LYS A 28 -14.73 15.54 27.53
CA LYS A 28 -14.52 15.62 28.97
C LYS A 28 -15.60 14.73 29.60
N GLY A 29 -15.31 13.43 29.70
CA GLY A 29 -16.27 12.40 30.11
C GLY A 29 -16.08 11.00 29.53
N PHE A 30 -15.23 10.78 28.51
CA PHE A 30 -14.95 9.42 28.04
C PHE A 30 -13.94 8.71 28.97
N ALA A 31 -14.44 7.76 29.77
CA ALA A 31 -13.63 6.93 30.67
C ALA A 31 -12.94 5.78 29.91
N GLY A 32 -12.08 6.13 28.95
CA GLY A 32 -11.34 5.18 28.11
C GLY A 32 -10.08 5.83 27.52
N ARG A 33 -9.39 5.14 26.60
CA ARG A 33 -8.16 5.68 26.03
C ARG A 33 -8.47 6.76 25.01
N HIS A 34 -7.58 7.75 24.90
CA HIS A 34 -7.73 8.83 23.93
C HIS A 34 -7.75 8.32 22.48
N GLU A 35 -6.99 7.25 22.17
CA GLU A 35 -6.96 6.68 20.83
C GLU A 35 -8.28 6.01 20.43
N ASP A 36 -9.05 5.50 21.38
CA ASP A 36 -10.27 4.71 21.11
C ASP A 36 -11.27 5.48 20.26
N TRP A 37 -11.39 6.79 20.49
CA TRP A 37 -12.31 7.62 19.72
C TRP A 37 -12.02 7.56 18.22
N ARG A 38 -10.76 7.73 17.80
CA ARG A 38 -10.41 7.68 16.36
C ARG A 38 -10.41 6.26 15.82
N LEU A 39 -10.02 5.27 16.64
CA LEU A 39 -9.91 3.87 16.19
C LEU A 39 -11.28 3.21 16.02
N LEU A 40 -12.21 3.43 16.95
CA LEU A 40 -13.56 2.84 16.91
C LEU A 40 -14.48 3.52 15.90
N THR A 41 -14.18 4.76 15.51
CA THR A 41 -14.97 5.52 14.51
C THR A 41 -14.44 5.35 13.08
N GLY A 42 -13.41 4.53 12.87
CA GLY A 42 -12.76 4.37 11.57
C GLY A 42 -12.04 5.63 11.08
N GLN A 43 -11.79 6.60 11.96
CA GLN A 43 -10.99 7.80 11.70
C GLN A 43 -9.50 7.58 12.03
N GLY A 44 -9.11 6.33 12.26
CA GLY A 44 -7.71 5.92 12.31
C GLY A 44 -7.09 6.09 10.92
N SER A 45 -5.79 6.43 10.89
CA SER A 45 -5.01 6.44 9.67
C SER A 45 -3.82 5.52 9.89
N TYR A 46 -3.75 4.48 9.06
CA TYR A 46 -2.66 3.52 8.98
C TYR A 46 -1.93 3.66 7.64
N LEU A 47 -0.78 2.99 7.52
CA LEU A 47 0.06 3.07 6.32
C LEU A 47 -0.67 2.68 5.03
N GLY A 48 -1.67 1.78 5.11
CA GLY A 48 -2.46 1.36 3.95
C GLY A 48 -3.58 2.34 3.55
N ASP A 49 -3.94 3.28 4.43
CA ASP A 49 -5.08 4.19 4.21
C ASP A 49 -4.69 5.46 3.48
N THR A 50 -3.38 5.76 3.42
CA THR A 50 -2.83 6.94 2.76
C THR A 50 -1.80 6.49 1.74
N LEU A 51 -2.23 6.46 0.47
CA LEU A 51 -1.36 6.20 -0.67
C LEU A 51 -1.38 7.43 -1.59
N GLU A 52 -0.24 7.82 -2.12
CA GLU A 52 -0.16 8.80 -3.20
C GLU A 52 -0.75 8.24 -4.51
N ALA A 53 -1.09 9.13 -5.45
CA ALA A 53 -1.78 8.75 -6.69
C ALA A 53 -0.99 7.75 -7.57
N ASP A 54 0.33 7.67 -7.41
CA ASP A 54 1.25 6.86 -8.22
C ASP A 54 2.04 5.84 -7.39
N THR A 55 1.53 5.45 -6.21
CA THR A 55 2.19 4.44 -5.36
C THR A 55 2.15 3.06 -6.01
N TRP A 56 3.31 2.43 -6.13
CA TRP A 56 3.43 1.06 -6.62
C TRP A 56 3.34 0.04 -5.49
N HIS A 57 2.80 -1.14 -5.80
CA HIS A 57 2.73 -2.25 -4.85
C HIS A 57 3.86 -3.25 -5.10
N ALA A 58 4.51 -3.69 -4.01
CA ALA A 58 5.51 -4.74 -4.05
C ALA A 58 4.96 -6.03 -3.44
N GLY A 59 5.24 -7.17 -4.09
CA GLY A 59 4.96 -8.50 -3.58
C GLY A 59 6.24 -9.35 -3.55
N PHE A 60 6.34 -10.25 -2.58
CA PHE A 60 7.49 -11.13 -2.42
C PHE A 60 7.12 -12.58 -2.75
N VAL A 61 7.87 -13.20 -3.67
CA VAL A 61 7.82 -14.64 -3.87
C VAL A 61 8.62 -15.32 -2.76
N ARG A 62 7.98 -16.21 -2.01
CA ARG A 62 8.57 -16.87 -0.85
C ARG A 62 8.95 -18.32 -1.17
N ALA A 63 9.94 -18.84 -0.48
CA ALA A 63 10.32 -20.23 -0.60
C ALA A 63 9.17 -21.16 -0.13
N PRO A 64 8.80 -22.19 -0.91
CA PRO A 64 7.81 -23.18 -0.50
C PRO A 64 8.37 -24.23 0.47
N VAL A 65 9.70 -24.25 0.64
CA VAL A 65 10.44 -25.18 1.49
C VAL A 65 11.21 -24.42 2.56
N GLN A 66 11.45 -25.09 3.69
CA GLN A 66 12.15 -24.50 4.83
C GLN A 66 13.65 -24.30 4.58
N SER A 67 14.28 -25.23 3.84
CA SER A 67 15.69 -25.15 3.46
C SER A 67 15.89 -25.82 2.10
N GLY A 68 16.62 -25.13 1.22
CA GLY A 68 16.89 -25.61 -0.13
C GLY A 68 17.83 -24.66 -0.84
N ARG A 69 18.50 -25.18 -1.88
CA ARG A 69 19.30 -24.37 -2.79
C ARG A 69 18.42 -23.87 -3.92
N LEU A 70 18.38 -22.56 -4.14
CA LEU A 70 17.79 -21.99 -5.34
C LEU A 70 18.72 -22.27 -6.53
N VAL A 71 18.33 -23.20 -7.40
CA VAL A 71 19.15 -23.61 -8.56
C VAL A 71 18.88 -22.73 -9.77
N ALA A 72 17.62 -22.35 -9.98
CA ALA A 72 17.19 -21.50 -11.08
C ALA A 72 15.95 -20.70 -10.68
N LEU A 73 15.77 -19.54 -11.30
CA LEU A 73 14.60 -18.68 -11.19
C LEU A 73 14.29 -18.12 -12.58
N ASP A 74 13.09 -18.36 -13.10
CA ASP A 74 12.62 -17.76 -14.36
C ASP A 74 11.58 -16.67 -14.05
N THR A 75 11.91 -15.44 -14.44
CA THR A 75 11.08 -14.25 -14.22
C THR A 75 10.40 -13.77 -15.49
N ARG A 76 10.65 -14.39 -16.66
CA ARG A 76 10.22 -13.88 -17.98
C ARG A 76 8.70 -13.76 -18.10
N ALA A 77 7.97 -14.75 -17.62
CA ALA A 77 6.50 -14.74 -17.67
C ALA A 77 5.92 -13.59 -16.84
N ALA A 78 6.47 -13.33 -15.65
CA ALA A 78 6.04 -12.24 -14.80
C ALA A 78 6.43 -10.87 -15.39
N ALA A 79 7.63 -10.75 -15.95
CA ALA A 79 8.11 -9.51 -16.58
C ALA A 79 7.28 -9.11 -17.81
N ALA A 80 6.66 -10.08 -18.49
CA ALA A 80 5.80 -9.83 -19.65
C ALA A 80 4.38 -9.36 -19.27
N LEU A 81 4.00 -9.40 -17.99
CA LEU A 81 2.66 -8.98 -17.57
C LEU A 81 2.52 -7.45 -17.60
N PRO A 82 1.40 -6.92 -18.12
CA PRO A 82 1.15 -5.49 -18.10
C PRO A 82 1.02 -5.00 -16.65
N GLY A 83 1.69 -3.90 -16.32
CA GLY A 83 1.68 -3.30 -14.98
C GLY A 83 2.78 -3.80 -14.04
N VAL A 84 3.66 -4.71 -14.47
CA VAL A 84 4.87 -5.05 -13.71
C VAL A 84 5.95 -4.03 -14.00
N ALA A 85 6.31 -3.22 -13.00
CA ALA A 85 7.36 -2.22 -13.14
C ALA A 85 8.77 -2.81 -13.00
N ALA A 86 8.97 -3.76 -12.08
CA ALA A 86 10.26 -4.38 -11.81
C ALA A 86 10.10 -5.76 -11.16
N ILE A 87 11.10 -6.63 -11.36
CA ILE A 87 11.28 -7.88 -10.61
C ILE A 87 12.71 -7.85 -10.08
N LEU A 88 12.85 -7.81 -8.76
CA LEU A 88 14.15 -7.71 -8.11
C LEU A 88 14.56 -9.08 -7.57
N THR A 89 15.78 -9.48 -7.89
CA THR A 89 16.39 -10.75 -7.54
C THR A 89 17.69 -10.52 -6.76
N ALA A 90 18.29 -11.60 -6.25
CA ALA A 90 19.56 -11.52 -5.52
C ALA A 90 20.70 -10.92 -6.38
N ASP A 91 20.65 -11.11 -7.70
CA ASP A 91 21.66 -10.55 -8.61
C ASP A 91 21.56 -9.02 -8.68
N ASP A 92 20.35 -8.46 -8.61
CA ASP A 92 20.12 -7.01 -8.59
C ASP A 92 20.63 -6.40 -7.28
N LEU A 93 20.35 -7.05 -6.14
CA LEU A 93 20.87 -6.64 -4.83
C LEU A 93 22.42 -6.68 -4.78
N ALA A 94 23.02 -7.72 -5.35
CA ALA A 94 24.47 -7.85 -5.43
C ALA A 94 25.10 -6.77 -6.32
N ALA A 95 24.44 -6.40 -7.43
CA ALA A 95 24.88 -5.31 -8.30
C ALA A 95 24.86 -3.95 -7.60
N ASP A 96 23.88 -3.72 -6.71
CA ASP A 96 23.76 -2.50 -5.90
C ASP A 96 24.67 -2.50 -4.66
N GLY A 97 25.42 -3.58 -4.42
CA GLY A 97 26.30 -3.72 -3.26
C GLY A 97 25.55 -3.88 -1.93
N ILE A 98 24.33 -4.40 -1.98
CA ILE A 98 23.47 -4.62 -0.82
C ILE A 98 23.50 -6.12 -0.49
N GLY A 99 24.22 -6.50 0.57
CA GLY A 99 24.32 -7.90 1.03
C GLY A 99 25.45 -8.15 2.01
#